data_AF-A0A7W3WZB7-F1
#
_entry.id   AF-A0A7W3WZB7-F1
#
_cell.length_a   1.000
_cell.length_b   1.000
_cell.length_c   1.000
_cell.angle_alpha   90.00
_cell.angle_beta   90.00
_cell.angle_gamma   90.00
#
_symmetry.space_group_name_H-M   'P 1'
#
loop_
_entity.id
_entity.type
_entity.pdbx_description
1 polymer ?
#
loop_
_entity_poly.entity_id
_entity_poly.type
_entity_poly.pdbx_seq_one_letter_code
_entity_poly.pdbx_strand_id
1 'polypeptide(L)'
;APVPLRDTVLRPRDLIAPAHLSTLVDYPNAWSVVCRRELFDDGRTRFDTALRTCEDRTWTWLLHLATESCAAVGLTGVFYRRGVTDSLTQIRSERQLDFLPAHDRVLTALQDDPERDRFLPKLVRTYCAMIAYHMQTVREYSPADGKRLRRMCASALHRMPRDVLDQTLDTMDDERSRTLRRLRARKAA
;
A
#
# COMPACT_ATOMS: atom_id res chain seq x y z
N ALA A 1 -4.22 -5.46 15.18
CA ALA A 1 -3.25 -5.67 14.08
C ALA A 1 -2.77 -7.12 14.11
N PRO A 2 -2.39 -7.72 12.96
CA PRO A 2 -1.94 -9.12 12.88
C PRO A 2 -0.47 -9.22 13.27
N VAL A 3 -0.19 -9.11 14.57
CA VAL A 3 1.16 -9.32 15.11
C VAL A 3 1.10 -10.56 16.01
N PRO A 4 1.95 -11.57 15.77
CA PRO A 4 1.85 -12.85 16.47
C PRO A 4 2.20 -12.73 17.96
N LEU A 5 3.14 -11.85 18.31
CA LEU A 5 3.59 -11.60 19.68
C LEU A 5 3.16 -10.20 20.13
N ARG A 6 2.52 -10.13 21.28
CA ARG A 6 2.16 -8.87 21.94
C ARG A 6 3.12 -8.56 23.07
N ASP A 7 3.18 -7.27 23.42
CA ASP A 7 3.95 -6.78 24.57
C ASP A 7 5.43 -7.23 24.56
N THR A 8 5.95 -7.41 23.36
CA THR A 8 7.30 -7.92 23.07
C THR A 8 7.98 -6.97 22.11
N VAL A 9 9.26 -6.69 22.34
CA VAL A 9 10.10 -5.90 21.41
C VAL A 9 10.37 -6.75 20.17
N LEU A 10 10.00 -6.22 19.00
CA LEU A 10 10.11 -6.86 17.70
C LEU A 10 10.87 -5.94 16.74
N ARG A 11 11.45 -6.52 15.69
CA ARG A 11 11.96 -5.76 14.55
C ARG A 11 10.81 -5.43 13.58
N PRO A 12 10.52 -4.15 13.29
CA PRO A 12 9.42 -3.76 12.40
C PRO A 12 9.53 -4.40 11.01
N ARG A 13 10.74 -4.51 10.48
CA ARG A 13 11.04 -5.15 9.18
C ARG A 13 10.57 -6.60 9.11
N ASP A 14 10.58 -7.33 10.23
CA ASP A 14 10.11 -8.72 10.27
C ASP A 14 8.57 -8.83 10.23
N LEU A 15 7.87 -7.70 10.34
CA LEU A 15 6.41 -7.60 10.28
C LEU A 15 5.90 -7.13 8.91
N ILE A 16 6.77 -7.01 7.90
CA ILE A 16 6.41 -6.64 6.52
C ILE A 16 5.97 -7.88 5.73
N ALA A 17 6.74 -8.96 5.82
CA ALA A 17 6.57 -10.20 5.09
C ALA A 17 5.87 -11.27 5.97
N PRO A 18 5.33 -12.38 5.40
CA PRO A 18 5.35 -12.78 3.99
C PRO A 18 4.29 -12.07 3.13
N ALA A 19 4.50 -12.11 1.81
CA ALA A 19 3.62 -11.42 0.84
C ALA A 19 2.16 -11.90 0.88
N HIS A 20 1.95 -13.21 1.01
CA HIS A 20 0.65 -13.85 0.87
C HIS A 20 -0.27 -13.69 2.10
N LEU A 21 0.24 -13.20 3.23
CA LEU A 21 -0.54 -12.93 4.44
C LEU A 21 -0.75 -11.43 4.61
N SER A 22 -1.84 -11.03 5.25
CA SER A 22 -1.98 -9.66 5.74
C SER A 22 -1.02 -9.45 6.90
N THR A 23 -0.15 -8.43 6.79
CA THR A 23 0.89 -8.14 7.78
C THR A 23 0.73 -6.70 8.28
N LEU A 24 1.59 -6.24 9.20
CA LEU A 24 1.38 -4.97 9.89
C LEU A 24 1.35 -3.78 8.91
N VAL A 25 2.13 -3.83 7.83
CA VAL A 25 2.14 -2.80 6.78
C VAL A 25 0.85 -2.69 5.96
N ASP A 26 -0.07 -3.67 6.03
CA ASP A 26 -1.38 -3.58 5.39
C ASP A 26 -2.46 -2.93 6.28
N TYR A 27 -2.11 -2.56 7.52
CA TYR A 27 -3.00 -1.92 8.48
C TYR A 27 -2.52 -0.48 8.73
N PRO A 28 -2.72 0.45 7.77
CA PRO A 28 -2.21 1.82 7.84
C PRO A 28 -3.01 2.70 8.81
N ASN A 29 -3.22 2.21 10.03
CA ASN A 29 -3.98 2.90 11.07
C ASN A 29 -3.06 3.86 11.83
N ALA A 30 -2.62 4.94 11.18
CA ALA A 30 -1.68 5.90 11.77
C ALA A 30 -2.17 6.47 13.12
N TRP A 31 -3.48 6.61 13.29
CA TRP A 31 -4.14 7.02 14.54
C TRP A 31 -3.97 6.04 15.72
N SER A 32 -3.50 4.81 15.48
CA SER A 32 -3.27 3.78 16.50
C SER A 32 -1.80 3.55 16.83
N VAL A 33 -0.90 4.42 16.34
CA VAL A 33 0.54 4.26 16.49
C VAL A 33 1.07 5.31 17.47
N VAL A 34 1.90 4.87 18.42
CA VAL A 34 2.69 5.75 19.29
C VAL A 34 4.15 5.65 18.86
N CYS A 35 4.74 6.79 18.50
CA CYS A 35 6.10 6.88 18.00
C CYS A 35 6.97 7.73 18.92
N ARG A 36 8.26 7.41 19.00
CA ARG A 36 9.26 8.36 19.50
C ARG A 36 9.36 9.55 18.55
N ARG A 37 9.54 10.76 19.11
CA ARG A 37 9.57 12.01 18.33
C ARG A 37 10.74 12.04 17.34
N GLU A 38 11.86 11.46 17.74
CA GLU A 38 13.13 11.47 17.01
C GLU A 38 13.03 10.77 15.64
N LEU A 39 12.06 9.86 15.48
CA LEU A 39 11.79 9.21 14.19
C LEU A 39 11.47 10.21 13.08
N PHE A 40 11.03 11.42 13.42
CA PHE A 40 10.60 12.46 12.49
C PHE A 40 11.64 13.58 12.28
N ASP A 41 12.81 13.49 12.92
CA ASP A 41 13.83 14.55 12.91
C ASP A 41 14.47 14.73 11.53
N ASP A 42 14.63 13.65 10.76
CA ASP A 42 15.16 13.67 9.38
C ASP A 42 14.08 13.88 8.31
N GLY A 43 12.81 13.97 8.71
CA GLY A 43 11.66 14.16 7.82
C GLY A 43 11.25 12.96 6.98
N ARG A 44 12.02 11.85 6.95
CA ARG A 44 11.77 10.69 6.07
C ARG A 44 10.49 9.92 6.42
N THR A 45 10.04 10.02 7.66
CA THR A 45 8.84 9.34 8.18
C THR A 45 7.68 10.31 8.41
N ARG A 46 7.65 11.48 7.75
CA ARG A 46 6.49 12.39 7.77
C ARG A 46 5.50 12.03 6.66
N PHE A 47 4.24 12.45 6.82
CA PHE A 47 3.26 12.32 5.74
C PHE A 47 3.69 13.15 4.53
N ASP A 48 3.54 12.55 3.35
CA ASP A 48 3.73 13.25 2.09
C ASP A 48 2.50 14.11 1.80
N THR A 49 2.64 15.43 1.95
CA THR A 49 1.55 16.39 1.76
C THR A 49 1.12 16.55 0.29
N ALA A 50 1.88 15.98 -0.66
CA ALA A 50 1.48 15.94 -2.06
C ALA A 50 0.44 14.84 -2.36
N LEU A 51 0.27 13.86 -1.46
CA LEU A 51 -0.71 12.79 -1.61
C LEU A 51 -2.07 13.23 -1.04
N ARG A 52 -3.13 13.12 -1.85
CA ARG A 52 -4.52 13.39 -1.43
C ARG A 52 -5.19 12.17 -0.80
N THR A 53 -4.57 10.99 -0.92
CA THR A 53 -4.99 9.73 -0.29
C THR A 53 -3.82 8.77 -0.18
N CYS A 54 -3.95 7.75 0.67
CA CYS A 54 -2.96 6.68 0.86
C CYS A 54 -1.60 7.17 1.38
N GLU A 55 -1.54 8.38 1.92
CA GLU A 55 -0.39 8.94 2.63
C GLU A 55 -0.05 8.13 3.88
N ASP A 56 -1.08 7.65 4.59
CA ASP A 56 -0.97 6.74 5.74
C ASP A 56 -0.34 5.40 5.37
N ARG A 57 -0.67 4.89 4.17
CA ARG A 57 -0.14 3.65 3.62
C ARG A 57 1.34 3.77 3.29
N THR A 58 1.71 4.84 2.61
CA THR A 58 3.12 5.16 2.31
C THR A 58 3.91 5.32 3.62
N TRP A 59 3.38 6.12 4.54
CA TRP A 59 3.97 6.37 5.84
C TRP A 59 4.19 5.09 6.65
N THR A 60 3.20 4.20 6.69
CA THR A 60 3.30 2.93 7.42
C THR A 60 4.47 2.10 6.90
N TRP A 61 4.65 2.01 5.57
CA TRP A 61 5.79 1.33 4.98
C TRP A 61 7.12 1.98 5.35
N LEU A 62 7.26 3.29 5.14
CA LEU A 62 8.50 4.02 5.44
C LEU A 62 8.87 3.92 6.93
N LEU A 63 7.88 3.96 7.82
CA LEU A 63 8.09 3.79 9.25
C LEU A 63 8.67 2.41 9.58
N HIS A 64 8.15 1.33 8.97
CA HIS A 64 8.67 -0.02 9.19
C HIS A 64 10.09 -0.20 8.63
N LEU A 65 10.42 0.47 7.52
CA LEU A 65 11.77 0.42 6.93
C LEU A 65 12.80 1.20 7.75
N ALA A 66 12.39 2.30 8.39
CA ALA A 66 13.26 3.22 9.11
C ALA A 66 13.43 2.92 10.61
N THR A 67 12.53 2.12 11.20
CA THR A 67 12.51 1.90 12.66
C THR A 67 13.22 0.61 13.04
N GLU A 68 14.02 0.65 14.10
CA GLU A 68 14.81 -0.51 14.58
C GLU A 68 13.99 -1.47 15.46
N SER A 69 13.05 -0.93 16.26
CA SER A 69 12.25 -1.71 17.20
C SER A 69 10.81 -1.20 17.31
N CYS A 70 9.85 -2.11 17.44
CA CYS A 70 8.45 -1.79 17.78
C CYS A 70 7.87 -2.85 18.71
N ALA A 71 6.71 -2.56 19.31
CA ALA A 71 5.90 -3.56 19.99
C ALA A 71 4.42 -3.35 19.64
N ALA A 72 3.69 -4.44 19.41
CA ALA A 72 2.23 -4.39 19.34
C ALA A 72 1.66 -4.55 20.75
N VAL A 73 1.18 -3.46 21.31
CA VAL A 73 0.60 -3.44 22.66
C VAL A 73 -0.93 -3.46 22.62
N GLY A 74 -1.56 -3.90 23.70
CA GLY A 74 -2.99 -3.72 23.90
C GLY A 74 -3.30 -2.25 24.18
N LEU A 75 -3.78 -1.51 23.17
CA LEU A 75 -4.30 -0.16 23.41
C LEU A 75 -5.77 -0.25 23.83
N THR A 76 -6.01 -0.18 25.14
CA THR A 76 -7.34 0.05 25.68
C THR A 76 -7.77 1.49 25.38
N GLY A 77 -8.95 1.69 24.78
CA GLY A 77 -9.55 3.01 24.63
C GLY A 77 -9.48 3.66 23.24
N VAL A 78 -9.00 2.97 22.21
CA VAL A 78 -9.03 3.49 20.83
C VAL A 78 -10.22 2.92 20.06
N PHE A 79 -11.13 3.79 19.64
CA PHE A 79 -12.35 3.41 18.92
C PHE A 79 -12.36 4.02 17.52
N TYR A 80 -12.30 3.17 16.50
CA TYR A 80 -12.33 3.62 15.11
C TYR A 80 -13.76 3.72 14.59
N ARG A 81 -14.17 4.94 14.21
CA ARG A 81 -15.48 5.20 13.62
C ARG A 81 -15.51 4.66 12.18
N ARG A 82 -16.46 3.76 11.87
CA ARG A 82 -16.70 3.20 10.52
C ARG A 82 -18.05 3.63 9.97
N GLY A 83 -18.21 3.58 8.64
CA GLY A 83 -19.50 3.76 7.98
C GLY A 83 -19.98 5.22 7.88
N VAL A 84 -19.06 6.19 7.87
CA VAL A 84 -19.41 7.61 7.67
C VAL A 84 -19.63 7.86 6.17
N THR A 85 -20.84 8.29 5.81
CA THR A 85 -21.30 8.45 4.42
C THR A 85 -20.49 9.48 3.62
N ASP A 86 -19.96 10.51 4.28
CA ASP A 86 -19.15 11.56 3.67
C ASP A 86 -17.64 11.25 3.66
N SER A 87 -17.26 9.99 3.93
CA SER A 87 -15.84 9.62 3.92
C SER A 87 -15.26 9.66 2.51
N LEU A 88 -13.98 10.04 2.42
CA LEU A 88 -13.23 10.12 1.16
C LEU A 88 -13.25 8.78 0.38
N THR A 89 -13.46 7.66 1.07
CA THR A 89 -13.56 6.32 0.46
C THR A 89 -14.84 6.12 -0.36
N GLN A 90 -15.89 6.92 -0.11
CA GLN A 90 -17.15 6.90 -0.86
C GLN A 90 -17.13 7.83 -2.09
N ILE A 91 -16.25 8.84 -2.12
CA ILE A 91 -16.20 9.82 -3.20
C ILE A 91 -15.29 9.31 -4.33
N ARG A 92 -15.90 8.75 -5.38
CA ARG A 92 -15.23 8.24 -6.60
C ARG A 92 -14.76 9.36 -7.52
N SER A 93 -13.71 10.06 -7.10
CA SER A 93 -13.11 11.18 -7.84
C SER A 93 -11.62 10.97 -8.08
N GLU A 94 -11.01 11.86 -8.86
CA GLU A 94 -9.57 11.88 -9.11
C GLU A 94 -8.70 11.91 -7.84
N ARG A 95 -9.26 12.32 -6.69
CA ARG A 95 -8.57 12.32 -5.39
C ARG A 95 -8.21 10.92 -4.92
N GLN A 96 -8.96 9.89 -5.36
CA GLN A 96 -8.67 8.50 -5.03
C GLN A 96 -7.52 7.91 -5.84
N LEU A 97 -7.02 8.61 -6.88
CA LEU A 97 -5.98 8.06 -7.77
C LEU A 97 -4.59 8.06 -7.15
N ASP A 98 -4.39 8.77 -6.03
CA ASP A 98 -3.05 8.93 -5.43
C ASP A 98 -2.54 7.65 -4.75
N PHE A 99 -3.35 6.58 -4.69
CA PHE A 99 -2.84 5.26 -4.34
C PHE A 99 -1.70 4.80 -5.28
N LEU A 100 -1.70 5.23 -6.54
CA LEU A 100 -0.62 4.91 -7.49
C LEU A 100 0.70 5.60 -7.12
N PRO A 101 0.79 6.95 -7.05
CA PRO A 101 2.01 7.62 -6.60
C PRO A 101 2.42 7.23 -5.17
N ALA A 102 1.47 6.92 -4.28
CA ALA A 102 1.76 6.41 -2.94
C ALA A 102 2.56 5.09 -2.99
N HIS A 103 2.11 4.10 -3.75
CA HIS A 103 2.84 2.82 -3.88
C HIS A 103 4.13 2.99 -4.69
N ASP A 104 4.15 3.85 -5.70
CA ASP A 104 5.37 4.17 -6.46
C ASP A 104 6.45 4.76 -5.54
N ARG A 105 6.06 5.58 -4.55
CA ARG A 105 7.01 6.14 -3.57
C ARG A 105 7.62 5.07 -2.66
N VAL A 106 6.84 4.09 -2.21
CA VAL A 106 7.38 2.94 -1.47
C VAL A 106 8.28 2.10 -2.37
N LEU A 107 7.93 1.93 -3.64
CA LEU A 107 8.76 1.19 -4.60
C LEU A 107 10.11 1.87 -4.79
N THR A 108 10.14 3.20 -4.93
CA THR A 108 11.37 3.99 -4.97
C THR A 108 12.18 3.84 -3.69
N ALA A 109 11.56 3.92 -2.52
CA ALA A 109 12.26 3.73 -1.24
C ALA A 109 12.91 2.34 -1.12
N LEU A 110 12.29 1.30 -1.69
CA LEU A 110 12.85 -0.04 -1.72
C LEU A 110 14.00 -0.21 -2.73
N GLN A 111 14.22 0.70 -3.68
CA GLN A 111 15.27 0.53 -4.70
C GLN A 111 16.66 0.43 -4.08
N ASP A 112 16.91 1.24 -3.03
CA ASP A 112 18.18 1.33 -2.31
C ASP A 112 18.17 0.53 -0.99
N ASP A 113 17.10 -0.22 -0.71
CA ASP A 113 16.98 -0.97 0.54
C ASP A 113 17.77 -2.29 0.47
N PRO A 114 18.61 -2.61 1.48
CA PRO A 114 19.39 -3.86 1.49
C PRO A 114 18.53 -5.13 1.57
N GLU A 115 17.27 -5.03 2.03
CA GLU A 115 16.31 -6.13 2.09
C GLU A 115 15.22 -6.00 1.01
N ARG A 116 15.48 -5.24 -0.06
CA ARG A 116 14.55 -5.04 -1.18
C ARG A 116 13.88 -6.33 -1.64
N ASP A 117 14.64 -7.37 -1.95
CA ASP A 117 14.12 -8.62 -2.52
C ASP A 117 13.18 -9.35 -1.56
N ARG A 118 13.37 -9.16 -0.25
CA ARG A 118 12.49 -9.69 0.80
C ARG A 118 11.14 -8.98 0.81
N PHE A 119 11.11 -7.67 0.55
CA PHE A 119 9.92 -6.83 0.71
C PHE A 119 9.17 -6.56 -0.60
N LEU A 120 9.86 -6.64 -1.72
CA LEU A 120 9.30 -6.34 -3.04
C LEU A 120 8.09 -7.23 -3.40
N PRO A 121 8.09 -8.55 -3.14
CA PRO A 121 6.90 -9.38 -3.37
C PRO A 121 5.69 -8.92 -2.56
N LYS A 122 5.91 -8.44 -1.33
CA LYS A 122 4.84 -7.92 -0.49
C LYS A 122 4.26 -6.64 -1.08
N LEU A 123 5.11 -5.68 -1.43
CA LEU A 123 4.66 -4.41 -2.00
C LEU A 123 3.91 -4.63 -3.33
N VAL A 124 4.48 -5.42 -4.24
CA VAL A 124 3.90 -5.70 -5.56
C VAL A 124 2.53 -6.36 -5.43
N ARG A 125 2.39 -7.37 -4.54
CA ARG A 125 1.09 -8.01 -4.30
C ARG A 125 0.06 -7.04 -3.79
N THR A 126 0.42 -6.22 -2.81
CA THR A 126 -0.51 -5.25 -2.23
C THR A 126 -0.88 -4.16 -3.24
N TYR A 127 0.07 -3.70 -4.07
CA TYR A 127 -0.19 -2.74 -5.14
C TYR A 127 -1.11 -3.34 -6.23
N CYS A 128 -0.88 -4.59 -6.63
CA CYS A 128 -1.76 -5.33 -7.54
C CYS A 128 -3.19 -5.47 -6.99
N ALA A 129 -3.34 -5.77 -5.70
CA ALA A 129 -4.64 -5.86 -5.04
C ALA A 129 -5.39 -4.51 -5.08
N MET A 130 -4.70 -3.39 -4.81
CA MET A 130 -5.27 -2.05 -4.90
C MET A 130 -5.70 -1.72 -6.34
N ILE A 131 -4.85 -2.00 -7.33
CA ILE A 131 -5.21 -1.81 -8.75
C ILE A 131 -6.46 -2.63 -9.10
N ALA A 132 -6.51 -3.91 -8.72
CA ALA A 132 -7.65 -4.76 -9.01
C ALA A 132 -8.95 -4.25 -8.36
N TYR A 133 -8.89 -3.78 -7.11
CA TYR A 133 -10.03 -3.16 -6.43
C TYR A 133 -10.56 -1.93 -7.18
N HIS A 134 -9.68 -1.01 -7.57
CA HIS A 134 -10.07 0.18 -8.34
C HIS A 134 -10.57 -0.16 -9.76
N MET A 135 -10.11 -1.28 -10.34
CA MET A 135 -10.63 -1.77 -11.62
C MET A 135 -12.03 -2.37 -11.52
N GLN A 136 -12.38 -3.01 -10.40
CA GLN A 136 -13.73 -3.51 -10.16
C GLN A 136 -14.74 -2.37 -10.03
N THR A 137 -14.33 -1.26 -9.40
CA THR A 137 -15.19 -0.08 -9.16
C THR A 137 -15.05 1.01 -10.23
N VAL A 138 -14.27 0.79 -11.29
CA VAL A 138 -13.95 1.82 -12.31
C VAL A 138 -15.19 2.42 -12.98
N ARG A 139 -16.32 1.71 -13.00
CA ARG A 139 -17.59 2.17 -13.60
C ARG A 139 -18.28 3.25 -12.75
N GLU A 140 -17.92 3.38 -11.48
CA GLU A 140 -18.46 4.39 -10.57
C GLU A 140 -17.75 5.76 -10.72
N TYR A 141 -16.64 5.80 -11.45
CA TYR A 141 -15.92 7.04 -11.75
C TYR A 141 -16.54 7.74 -12.96
N SER A 142 -16.30 9.05 -13.08
CA SER A 142 -16.57 9.76 -14.33
C SER A 142 -15.85 9.07 -15.51
N PRO A 143 -16.37 9.15 -16.76
CA PRO A 143 -15.71 8.55 -17.91
C PRO A 143 -14.26 9.02 -18.12
N ALA A 144 -14.00 10.31 -17.83
CA ALA A 144 -12.67 10.90 -17.92
C ALA A 144 -11.71 10.31 -16.87
N ASP A 145 -12.14 10.24 -15.61
CA ASP A 145 -11.33 9.68 -14.51
C ASP A 145 -11.11 8.17 -14.68
N GLY A 146 -12.13 7.42 -15.10
CA GLY A 146 -12.02 6.00 -15.37
C GLY A 146 -11.07 5.68 -16.55
N LYS A 147 -10.96 6.58 -17.53
CA LYS A 147 -9.96 6.48 -18.61
C LYS A 147 -8.55 6.78 -18.09
N ARG A 148 -8.40 7.83 -17.27
CA ARG A 148 -7.14 8.21 -16.62
C ARG A 148 -6.62 7.09 -15.71
N LEU A 149 -7.46 6.59 -14.80
CA LEU A 149 -7.17 5.50 -13.88
C LEU A 149 -6.67 4.25 -14.62
N ARG A 150 -7.36 3.83 -15.69
CA ARG A 150 -6.91 2.68 -16.51
C ARG A 150 -5.52 2.87 -17.12
N ARG A 151 -5.22 4.06 -17.64
CA ARG A 151 -3.89 4.38 -18.20
C ARG A 151 -2.82 4.35 -17.12
N MET A 152 -3.08 4.99 -15.98
CA MET A 152 -2.10 5.05 -14.88
C MET A 152 -1.84 3.66 -14.29
N CYS A 153 -2.88 2.85 -14.08
CA CYS A 153 -2.72 1.48 -13.60
C CYS A 153 -1.96 0.58 -14.59
N ALA A 154 -2.23 0.67 -15.90
CA ALA A 154 -1.46 -0.07 -16.90
C ALA A 154 0.02 0.34 -16.87
N SER A 155 0.28 1.65 -16.80
CA SER A 155 1.63 2.20 -16.68
C SER A 155 2.34 1.72 -15.40
N ALA A 156 1.64 1.68 -14.25
CA ALA A 156 2.18 1.15 -13.00
C ALA A 156 2.56 -0.32 -13.11
N LEU A 157 1.70 -1.17 -13.69
CA LEU A 157 2.00 -2.59 -13.93
C LEU A 157 3.25 -2.78 -14.82
N HIS A 158 3.50 -1.87 -15.77
CA HIS A 158 4.70 -1.93 -16.61
C HIS A 158 5.99 -1.48 -15.91
N ARG A 159 5.90 -0.66 -14.85
CA ARG A 159 7.06 -0.22 -14.06
C ARG A 159 7.48 -1.24 -13.01
N MET A 160 6.59 -2.14 -12.59
CA MET A 160 6.91 -3.17 -11.61
C MET A 160 7.95 -4.16 -12.14
N PRO A 161 8.85 -4.69 -11.28
CA PRO A 161 9.76 -5.77 -11.64
C PRO A 161 9.00 -6.98 -12.19
N ARG A 162 9.38 -7.42 -13.40
CA ARG A 162 8.58 -8.35 -14.21
C ARG A 162 8.44 -9.73 -13.57
N ASP A 163 9.55 -10.26 -13.07
CA ASP A 163 9.65 -11.53 -12.36
C ASP A 163 8.74 -11.57 -11.13
N VAL A 164 8.81 -10.53 -10.29
CA VAL A 164 7.98 -10.42 -9.09
C VAL A 164 6.51 -10.23 -9.44
N LEU A 165 6.21 -9.43 -10.47
CA LEU A 165 4.84 -9.24 -10.95
C LEU A 165 4.25 -10.53 -11.52
N ASP A 166 4.98 -11.27 -12.35
CA ASP A 166 4.49 -12.52 -12.94
C ASP A 166 4.19 -13.55 -11.84
N GLN A 167 5.11 -13.76 -10.90
CA GLN A 167 4.89 -14.64 -9.75
C GLN A 167 3.69 -14.18 -8.88
N THR A 168 3.53 -12.87 -8.70
CA THR A 168 2.38 -12.31 -7.98
C THR A 168 1.08 -12.66 -8.70
N LEU A 169 1.02 -12.47 -10.02
CA LEU A 169 -0.18 -12.74 -10.81
C LEU A 169 -0.51 -14.24 -10.88
N ASP A 170 0.48 -15.12 -10.77
CA ASP A 170 0.28 -16.58 -10.73
C ASP A 170 -0.30 -17.06 -9.39
N THR A 171 -0.11 -16.27 -8.31
CA THR A 171 -0.53 -16.63 -6.93
C THR A 171 -1.72 -15.80 -6.42
N MET A 172 -2.26 -14.90 -7.23
CA MET A 172 -3.51 -14.19 -6.95
C MET A 172 -4.71 -15.03 -7.38
N ASP A 173 -5.89 -14.69 -6.83
CA ASP A 173 -7.15 -15.26 -7.31
C ASP A 173 -7.38 -14.97 -8.80
N ASP A 174 -8.07 -15.90 -9.48
CA ASP A 174 -8.24 -15.89 -10.94
C ASP A 174 -8.93 -14.63 -11.47
N GLU A 175 -9.84 -14.04 -10.71
CA GLU A 175 -10.54 -12.82 -11.12
C GLU A 175 -9.60 -11.63 -11.15
N ARG A 176 -8.85 -11.40 -10.06
CA ARG A 176 -7.86 -10.32 -10.00
C ARG A 176 -6.75 -10.55 -11.02
N SER A 177 -6.22 -11.76 -11.12
CA SER A 177 -5.15 -12.09 -12.07
C SER A 177 -5.56 -11.80 -13.52
N ARG A 178 -6.74 -12.26 -13.95
CA ARG A 178 -7.25 -11.97 -15.30
C ARG A 178 -7.46 -10.47 -15.55
N THR A 179 -7.99 -9.75 -14.57
CA THR A 179 -8.20 -8.29 -14.66
C THR A 179 -6.88 -7.56 -14.88
N LEU A 180 -5.87 -7.88 -14.07
CA LEU A 180 -4.55 -7.25 -14.14
C LEU A 180 -3.79 -7.63 -15.42
N ARG A 181 -3.85 -8.90 -15.85
CA ARG A 181 -3.24 -9.33 -17.12
C ARG A 181 -3.86 -8.63 -18.33
N ARG A 182 -5.19 -8.49 -18.37
CA ARG A 182 -5.88 -7.73 -19.42
C ARG A 182 -5.50 -6.25 -19.41
N LEU A 183 -5.30 -5.68 -18.22
CA LEU A 183 -4.87 -4.29 -18.09
C LEU A 183 -3.43 -4.09 -18.58
N ARG A 184 -2.53 -4.99 -18.21
CA ARG A 184 -1.11 -5.00 -18.64
C ARG A 184 -0.94 -5.25 -20.15
N ALA A 185 -1.85 -6.00 -20.77
CA ALA A 185 -1.80 -6.27 -22.21
C ALA A 185 -2.18 -5.06 -23.08
N ARG A 186 -2.81 -4.03 -22.51
CA ARG A 186 -3.07 -2.78 -23.23
C ARG A 186 -1.75 -2.03 -23.38
N LYS A 187 -1.44 -1.56 -24.61
CA LYS A 187 -0.26 -0.72 -24.84
C LYS A 187 -0.23 0.43 -23.83
N ALA A 188 0.88 0.57 -23.10
CA ALA A 188 1.21 1.81 -22.42
C ALA A 188 1.19 2.91 -23.49
N ALA A 189 0.20 3.78 -23.41
CA ALA A 189 0.07 4.94 -24.29
C ALA A 189 0.89 6.10 -23.72
#